data_AF-A0A537K0V9-F1
#
_entry.id   AF-A0A537K0V9-F1
#
_cell.length_a   1.000
_cell.length_b   1.000
_cell.length_c   1.000
_cell.angle_alpha   90.00
_cell.angle_beta   90.00
_cell.angle_gamma   90.00
#
_symmetry.space_group_name_H-M   'P 1'
#
loop_
_entity.id
_entity.type
_entity.pdbx_description
1 polymer ?
#
loop_
_entity_poly.entity_id
_entity_poly.type
_entity_poly.pdbx_seq_one_letter_code
_entity_poly.pdbx_strand_id
1 'polypeptide(L)' 'MQELGNLETSRLVDLLAQHTADYTKMMSEGTTEEEYAKCKLIIKALQAEIESRKTNTTGSETNITPLPDFS' A
#
# COMPACT_ATOMS: atom_id res chain seq x y z
N MET A 1 -3.08 -10.76 -10.75
CA MET A 1 -2.48 -10.06 -9.59
C MET A 1 -3.07 -10.60 -8.27
N GLN A 2 -2.99 -11.92 -8.04
CA GLN A 2 -3.52 -12.57 -6.82
C GLN A 2 -2.46 -12.72 -5.72
N GLU A 3 -1.22 -12.26 -5.97
CA GLU A 3 -0.08 -12.53 -5.09
C GLU A 3 0.07 -11.48 -3.98
N LEU A 4 -0.35 -10.23 -4.21
CA LEU A 4 -0.22 -9.13 -3.25
C LEU A 4 -1.01 -9.38 -1.95
N GLY A 5 -2.17 -10.01 -2.04
CA GLY A 5 -3.02 -10.33 -0.89
C GLY A 5 -2.41 -11.34 0.09
N ASN A 6 -1.40 -12.11 -0.34
CA ASN A 6 -0.76 -13.14 0.48
C ASN A 6 0.60 -12.70 1.04
N LEU A 7 1.13 -11.55 0.60
CA LEU A 7 2.37 -10.99 1.13
C LEU A 7 2.14 -10.32 2.48
N GLU A 8 3.15 -10.31 3.35
CA GLU A 8 3.14 -9.47 4.54
C GLU A 8 3.18 -7.98 4.19
N THR A 9 2.58 -7.15 5.04
CA THR A 9 2.54 -5.69 4.86
C THR A 9 3.95 -5.08 4.80
N SER A 10 4.90 -5.60 5.58
CA SER A 10 6.32 -5.21 5.53
C SER A 10 6.92 -5.42 4.14
N ARG A 11 6.62 -6.56 3.50
CA ARG A 11 7.09 -6.89 2.16
C ARG A 11 6.40 -6.07 1.08
N LEU A 12 5.12 -5.72 1.26
CA LEU A 12 4.42 -4.79 0.37
C LEU A 12 5.04 -3.39 0.41
N VAL A 13 5.44 -2.91 1.59
CA VAL A 13 6.13 -1.62 1.75
C VAL A 13 7.52 -1.65 1.13
N ASP A 14 8.27 -2.74 1.30
CA ASP A 14 9.58 -2.95 0.67
C ASP A 14 9.50 -2.93 -0.86
N LEU A 15 8.52 -3.64 -1.44
CA LEU A 15 8.23 -3.63 -2.88
C LEU A 15 7.82 -2.24 -3.37
N LEU A 16 7.01 -1.51 -2.59
CA LEU A 16 6.63 -0.14 -2.92
C LEU A 16 7.83 0.79 -2.98
N ALA A 17 8.75 0.68 -2.01
CA ALA A 17 9.98 1.47 -1.99
C ALA A 17 10.87 1.13 -3.20
N GLN A 18 11.03 -0.15 -3.52
CA GLN A 18 11.80 -0.59 -4.67
C GLN A 18 11.23 -0.05 -5.99
N HIS A 19 9.92 -0.24 -6.24
CA HIS A 19 9.28 0.26 -7.46
C HIS A 19 9.28 1.79 -7.55
N THR A 20 9.21 2.50 -6.41
CA THR A 20 9.32 3.96 -6.40
C THR A 20 10.73 4.42 -6.77
N ALA A 21 11.77 3.73 -6.27
CA ALA A 21 13.15 4.01 -6.65
C ALA A 21 13.39 3.75 -8.14
N ASP A 22 12.88 2.62 -8.67
CA ASP A 22 12.92 2.31 -10.10
C ASP A 22 12.20 3.37 -10.93
N TYR A 23 11.02 3.82 -10.50
CA TYR A 23 10.29 4.90 -11.16
C TYR A 23 11.08 6.22 -11.23
N THR A 24 11.74 6.61 -10.13
CA THR A 24 12.61 7.80 -10.11
C THR A 24 13.84 7.62 -11.01
N LYS A 25 14.40 6.41 -11.06
CA LYS A 25 15.52 6.06 -11.94
C LYS A 25 15.10 6.17 -13.42
N MET A 26 13.93 5.63 -13.75
CA MET A 26 13.31 5.69 -15.08
C MET A 26 13.04 7.11 -15.59
N MET A 27 12.71 8.05 -14.69
CA MET A 27 12.60 9.47 -15.04
C MET A 27 13.95 10.08 -15.48
N SER A 28 15.05 9.56 -14.95
CA SER A 28 16.40 10.10 -15.18
C SER A 28 17.09 9.46 -16.39
N GLU A 29 16.81 8.18 -16.67
CA GLU A 29 17.44 7.41 -17.75
C GLU A 29 16.70 7.50 -19.10
N GLY A 30 15.54 8.18 -19.16
CA GLY A 30 14.77 8.30 -20.39
C GLY A 30 14.08 6.99 -20.79
N THR A 31 13.26 6.44 -19.88
CA THR A 31 12.49 5.21 -20.14
C THR A 31 11.29 5.45 -21.06
N THR A 32 10.78 4.39 -21.70
CA THR A 32 9.57 4.45 -22.52
C THR A 32 8.30 4.70 -21.69
N GLU A 33 7.35 5.45 -22.24
CA GLU A 33 6.08 5.75 -21.57
C GLU A 33 5.34 4.49 -21.10
N GLU A 34 5.49 3.38 -21.83
CA GLU A 34 4.86 2.10 -21.52
C GLU A 34 5.43 1.44 -20.25
N GLU A 35 6.75 1.44 -20.07
CA GLU A 35 7.43 0.96 -18.85
C GLU A 35 7.06 1.83 -17.65
N TYR A 36 7.01 3.14 -17.88
CA TYR A 36 6.60 4.11 -16.86
C TYR A 36 5.14 3.90 -16.41
N ALA A 37 4.23 3.66 -17.35
CA ALA A 37 2.83 3.37 -17.07
C ALA A 37 2.66 2.05 -16.30
N LYS A 38 3.43 1.00 -16.65
CA LYS A 38 3.46 -0.27 -15.92
C LYS A 38 3.94 -0.10 -14.49
N CYS A 39 5.06 0.61 -14.30
CA CYS A 39 5.61 0.87 -12.96
C CYS A 39 4.61 1.67 -12.09
N LYS A 40 3.97 2.67 -12.67
CA LYS A 40 2.93 3.47 -12.00
C LYS A 40 1.70 2.64 -11.59
N LEU A 41 1.27 1.69 -12.42
CA LEU A 41 0.16 0.79 -12.10
C LEU A 41 0.51 -0.14 -10.92
N ILE A 42 1.74 -0.65 -10.88
CA ILE A 42 2.22 -1.51 -9.79
C ILE A 42 2.26 -0.73 -8.46
N ILE A 43 2.81 0.49 -8.48
CA ILE A 43 2.84 1.38 -7.29
C ILE A 43 1.42 1.64 -6.78
N LYS A 44 0.47 1.93 -7.67
CA LYS A 44 -0.93 2.15 -7.28
C LYS A 44 -1.58 0.90 -6.67
N ALA A 45 -1.31 -0.28 -7.23
CA ALA A 45 -1.84 -1.54 -6.71
C ALA A 45 -1.30 -1.83 -5.30
N LEU A 46 0.01 -1.62 -5.09
CA LEU A 46 0.66 -1.77 -3.78
C LEU A 46 0.08 -0.79 -2.75
N GLN A 47 -0.10 0.48 -3.12
CA GLN A 47 -0.72 1.48 -2.24
C GLN A 47 -2.15 1.10 -1.84
N ALA A 48 -2.97 0.66 -2.81
CA ALA A 48 -4.34 0.25 -2.55
C ALA A 48 -4.42 -0.95 -1.59
N GLU A 49 -3.54 -1.94 -1.75
CA GLU A 49 -3.47 -3.11 -0.87
C GLU A 49 -3.03 -2.71 0.57
N ILE A 50 -1.99 -1.87 0.69
CA ILE A 50 -1.52 -1.38 2.00
C ILE A 50 -2.63 -0.56 2.70
N GLU A 51 -3.34 0.30 1.96
CA GLU A 51 -4.42 1.11 2.51
C GLU A 51 -5.64 0.26 2.93
N SER A 52 -5.99 -0.74 2.11
CA SER A 52 -7.01 -1.74 2.44
C SER A 52 -6.71 -2.47 3.75
N ARG A 53 -5.45 -2.84 3.98
CA ARG A 53 -5.02 -3.49 5.23
C ARG A 53 -4.99 -2.55 6.42
N LYS A 54 -4.63 -1.28 6.21
CA LYS A 54 -4.64 -0.25 7.25
C LYS A 54 -6.06 0.03 7.74
N THR A 55 -7.03 0.11 6.82
CA THR A 55 -8.45 0.28 7.17
C THR A 55 -9.03 -0.97 7.83
N ASN A 56 -8.66 -2.17 7.40
CA ASN A 56 -9.10 -3.42 8.02
C ASN A 56 -8.56 -3.61 9.45
N THR A 57 -7.29 -3.26 9.69
CA THR A 57 -6.66 -3.32 11.02
C THR A 57 -7.30 -2.32 12.01
N THR A 58 -7.72 -1.15 11.53
CA THR A 58 -8.34 -0.11 12.38
C THR A 58 -9.85 -0.33 12.58
N GLY A 59 -10.49 -1.16 11.74
CA GLY A 59 -11.94 -1.42 11.77
C GLY A 59 -12.41 -2.48 12.79
N SER A 60 -11.51 -3.11 13.54
CA SER A 60 -11.85 -4.19 14.48
C SER A 60 -11.77 -3.81 15.97
N GLU A 61 -11.61 -2.52 16.30
CA GLU A 61 -11.66 -2.00 17.68
C GLU A 61 -12.71 -0.88 17.82
N THR A 62 -13.99 -1.26 17.78
CA THR A 62 -15.05 -0.49 18.44
C THR A 62 -15.83 -1.40 19.38
N ASN A 63 -15.14 -1.88 20.42
CA ASN A 63 -15.78 -2.23 21.68
C ASN A 63 -15.40 -1.13 22.68
N ILE A 64 -15.94 0.08 22.48
CA ILE A 64 -15.84 1.14 23.49
C ILE A 64 -17.10 1.01 24.34
N THR A 65 -16.92 0.29 25.44
CA THR A 65 -17.89 0.13 26.52
C THR A 65 -18.42 1.51 26.95
N PRO A 66 -19.74 1.72 27.11
CA PRO A 66 -20.26 2.99 27.61
C PRO A 66 -19.74 3.22 29.03
N LEU A 67 -19.10 4.38 29.26
CA LEU A 67 -18.67 4.84 30.58
C LEU A 67 -19.88 4.90 31.53
N PRO A 68 -19.78 4.41 32.78
CA PRO A 68 -20.80 4.67 33.78
C PRO A 68 -20.77 6.15 34.20
N ASP A 69 -21.93 6.80 34.07
CA ASP A 69 -22.21 8.14 34.59
C ASP A 69 -22.32 8.05 36.11
N PHE A 70 -21.33 8.58 36.83
CA PHE A 70 -21.40 8.77 38.28
C PHE A 70 -21.74 10.24 38.56
N SER A 71 -23.03 10.56 38.45
CA SER A 71 -23.63 11.81 38.96
C SER A 71 -24.31 11.58 40.31
#